data_AF-A0A806X8Y1-F1
#
_entry.id   AF-A0A806X8Y1-F1
#
_cell.length_a   1.000
_cell.length_b   1.000
_cell.length_c   1.000
_cell.angle_alpha   90.00
_cell.angle_beta   90.00
_cell.angle_gamma   90.00
#
_symmetry.space_group_name_H-M   'P 1'
#
loop_
_entity.id
_entity.type
_entity.pdbx_description
1 polymer ?
#
loop_
_entity_poly.entity_id
_entity_poly.type
_entity_poly.pdbx_seq_one_letter_code
_entity_poly.pdbx_strand_id
1 'polypeptide(L)'
;MLYDREHTLGHAFFIPVVQAKEDEELAFERLKRIMRNKVLPLLEEYFYNDWQKIRMVLGDNQKSENPHLQFVCEVKDQKQFADLFGNSGTEDLHDIGASFHLASESDDVWDNPLAWQQIYAPKNSKPGSRE
;
A
#
# COMPACT_ATOMS: atom_id res chain seq x y z
N MET A 1 6.63 17.20 -1.00
CA MET A 1 7.03 16.82 0.37
C MET A 1 6.07 15.74 0.85
N LEU A 2 6.57 14.62 1.37
CA LEU A 2 5.77 13.73 2.24
C LEU A 2 5.59 14.51 3.57
N TYR A 3 4.38 14.58 4.09
CA TYR A 3 3.92 15.60 5.05
C TYR A 3 4.74 15.78 6.35
N ASP A 4 4.51 16.94 6.98
CA ASP A 4 5.10 17.47 8.21
C ASP A 4 4.82 16.59 9.45
N ARG A 5 5.65 16.71 10.50
CA ARG A 5 5.65 15.86 11.72
C ARG A 5 4.30 15.76 12.45
N GLU A 6 3.35 16.62 12.15
CA GLU A 6 2.00 16.65 12.73
C GLU A 6 1.08 15.52 12.23
N HIS A 7 1.45 14.80 11.16
CA HIS A 7 0.62 13.75 10.55
C HIS A 7 1.12 12.32 10.86
N THR A 8 1.86 12.14 11.95
CA THR A 8 2.30 10.81 12.38
C THR A 8 1.15 10.01 12.99
N LEU A 9 1.06 8.73 12.64
CA LEU A 9 0.13 7.82 13.31
C LEU A 9 0.62 7.48 14.71
N GLY A 10 -0.23 7.69 15.71
CA GLY A 10 0.08 7.35 17.11
C GLY A 10 0.15 5.83 17.34
N HIS A 11 1.00 5.40 18.27
CA HIS A 11 1.18 3.98 18.63
C HIS A 11 -0.11 3.30 19.14
N ALA A 12 -1.11 4.06 19.56
CA ALA A 12 -2.38 3.56 20.09
C ALA A 12 -3.10 2.60 19.12
N PHE A 13 -3.00 2.82 17.81
CA PHE A 13 -3.58 1.94 16.80
C PHE A 13 -3.09 0.49 16.95
N PHE A 14 -1.83 0.30 17.33
CA PHE A 14 -1.16 -1.00 17.37
C PHE A 14 -1.13 -1.64 18.76
N ILE A 15 -1.66 -0.98 19.80
CA ILE A 15 -1.77 -1.56 21.16
C ILE A 15 -2.46 -2.94 21.12
N PRO A 16 -3.59 -3.15 20.39
CA PRO A 16 -4.23 -4.46 20.32
C PRO A 16 -3.32 -5.55 19.72
N VAL A 17 -2.42 -5.21 18.79
CA VAL A 17 -1.45 -6.17 18.22
C VAL A 17 -0.45 -6.58 19.30
N VAL A 18 0.12 -5.61 20.02
CA VAL A 18 1.08 -5.86 21.10
C VAL A 18 0.47 -6.70 22.24
N GLN A 19 -0.81 -6.47 22.56
CA GLN A 19 -1.52 -7.26 23.56
C GLN A 19 -1.74 -8.72 23.14
N ALA A 20 -1.71 -9.02 21.83
CA ALA A 20 -1.83 -10.38 21.30
C ALA A 20 -0.48 -11.04 21.00
N LYS A 21 0.66 -10.43 21.36
CA LYS A 21 2.00 -10.89 20.93
C LYS A 21 2.36 -12.35 21.27
N GLU A 22 1.71 -12.96 22.26
CA GLU A 22 1.92 -14.36 22.65
C GLU A 22 1.25 -15.34 21.68
N ASP A 23 0.33 -14.85 20.84
CA ASP A 23 -0.37 -15.56 19.78
C ASP A 23 -0.09 -14.84 18.45
N GLU A 24 0.88 -15.36 17.70
CA GLU A 24 1.35 -14.72 16.46
C GLU A 24 0.24 -14.62 15.40
N GLU A 25 -0.63 -15.62 15.29
CA GLU A 25 -1.73 -15.63 14.33
C GLU A 25 -2.77 -14.56 14.68
N LEU A 26 -3.15 -14.46 15.95
CA LEU A 26 -4.06 -13.42 16.43
C LEU A 26 -3.45 -12.02 16.30
N ALA A 27 -2.16 -11.86 16.62
CA ALA A 27 -1.46 -10.59 16.44
C ALA A 27 -1.44 -10.17 14.96
N PHE A 28 -1.19 -11.11 14.06
CA PHE A 28 -1.17 -10.84 12.62
C PHE A 28 -2.57 -10.51 12.08
N GLU A 29 -3.62 -11.22 12.51
CA GLU A 29 -5.01 -10.88 12.18
C GLU A 29 -5.36 -9.46 12.62
N ARG A 30 -5.01 -9.08 13.85
CA ARG A 30 -5.20 -7.72 14.36
C ARG A 30 -4.44 -6.68 13.54
N LEU A 31 -3.19 -6.96 13.16
CA LEU A 31 -2.39 -6.07 12.32
C LEU A 31 -3.08 -5.82 10.99
N LYS A 32 -3.47 -6.89 10.27
CA LYS A 32 -4.20 -6.80 9.00
C LYS A 32 -5.47 -5.95 9.15
N ARG A 33 -6.24 -6.22 10.20
CA ARG A 33 -7.49 -5.51 10.49
C ARG A 33 -7.26 -4.02 10.77
N ILE A 34 -6.27 -3.66 11.58
CA ILE A 34 -5.92 -2.26 11.88
C ILE A 34 -5.44 -1.56 10.61
N MET A 35 -4.60 -2.22 9.82
CA MET A 35 -4.07 -1.64 8.59
C MET A 35 -5.19 -1.32 7.59
N ARG A 36 -6.11 -2.26 7.35
CA ARG A 36 -7.23 -2.07 6.41
C ARG A 36 -8.30 -1.09 6.90
N ASN A 37 -8.68 -1.15 8.18
CA ASN A 37 -9.85 -0.42 8.67
C ASN A 37 -9.52 0.93 9.34
N LYS A 38 -8.24 1.21 9.60
CA LYS A 38 -7.79 2.42 10.29
C LYS A 38 -6.66 3.11 9.54
N VAL A 39 -5.55 2.42 9.28
CA VAL A 39 -4.36 3.06 8.72
C VAL A 39 -4.56 3.46 7.26
N LEU A 40 -5.01 2.54 6.39
CA LEU A 40 -5.21 2.83 4.97
C LEU A 40 -6.24 3.96 4.74
N PRO A 41 -7.44 3.95 5.36
CA PRO A 41 -8.37 5.07 5.24
C PRO A 41 -7.79 6.41 5.71
N LEU A 42 -7.00 6.42 6.78
CA LEU A 42 -6.33 7.65 7.23
C LEU A 42 -5.26 8.13 6.22
N LEU A 43 -4.54 7.21 5.58
CA LEU A 43 -3.59 7.57 4.53
C LEU A 43 -4.31 8.14 3.30
N GLU A 44 -5.46 7.57 2.91
CA GLU A 44 -6.32 8.12 1.85
C GLU A 44 -6.74 9.56 2.18
N GLU A 45 -7.19 9.82 3.41
CA GLU A 45 -7.55 11.16 3.88
C GLU A 45 -6.34 12.11 3.91
N TYR A 46 -5.21 11.70 4.50
CA TYR A 46 -4.00 12.53 4.65
C TYR A 46 -3.37 12.89 3.31
N PHE A 47 -3.43 11.99 2.33
CA PHE A 47 -2.88 12.21 1.01
C PHE A 47 -3.91 12.68 -0.01
N TYR A 48 -5.16 12.95 0.39
CA TYR A 48 -6.25 13.35 -0.50
C TYR A 48 -6.39 12.40 -1.71
N ASN A 49 -6.34 11.09 -1.47
CA ASN A 49 -6.34 10.04 -2.49
C ASN A 49 -5.16 10.09 -3.48
N ASP A 50 -4.02 10.71 -3.13
CA ASP A 50 -2.78 10.59 -3.89
C ASP A 50 -2.16 9.20 -3.69
N TRP A 51 -2.63 8.25 -4.49
CA TRP A 51 -2.22 6.85 -4.43
C TRP A 51 -0.73 6.62 -4.73
N GLN A 52 -0.08 7.51 -5.48
CA GLN A 52 1.38 7.45 -5.67
C GLN A 52 2.10 7.65 -4.34
N LYS A 53 1.70 8.64 -3.53
CA LYS A 53 2.27 8.84 -2.19
C LYS A 53 1.94 7.71 -1.23
N ILE A 54 0.72 7.20 -1.25
CA ILE A 54 0.32 6.04 -0.43
C ILE A 54 1.20 4.83 -0.77
N ARG A 55 1.44 4.55 -2.06
CA ARG A 55 2.36 3.50 -2.50
C ARG A 55 3.78 3.69 -1.98
N MET A 56 4.27 4.93 -1.91
CA MET A 56 5.59 5.21 -1.34
C MET A 56 5.63 4.90 0.16
N VAL A 57 4.58 5.22 0.91
CA VAL A 57 4.46 4.92 2.35
C VAL A 57 4.41 3.41 2.60
N LEU A 58 3.72 2.66 1.74
CA LEU A 58 3.62 1.19 1.81
C LEU A 58 4.83 0.46 1.19
N GLY A 59 5.80 1.20 0.63
CA GLY A 59 6.95 0.65 -0.07
C GLY A 59 6.61 -0.07 -1.39
N ASP A 60 5.37 0.02 -1.87
CA ASP A 60 4.89 -0.69 -3.07
C ASP A 60 5.61 -0.26 -4.34
N ASN A 61 6.07 1.00 -4.41
CA ASN A 61 6.89 1.50 -5.50
C ASN A 61 8.24 0.76 -5.64
N GLN A 62 8.69 0.06 -4.59
CA GLN A 62 9.95 -0.70 -4.58
C GLN A 62 9.74 -2.20 -4.82
N LYS A 63 8.49 -2.64 -5.04
CA LYS A 63 8.11 -4.04 -5.23
C LYS A 63 7.85 -4.38 -6.71
N SER A 64 8.45 -3.66 -7.65
CA SER A 64 8.21 -3.83 -9.10
C SER A 64 8.52 -5.25 -9.60
N GLU A 65 9.52 -5.92 -9.00
CA GLU A 65 9.88 -7.30 -9.33
C GLU A 65 8.95 -8.34 -8.67
N ASN A 66 8.16 -7.94 -7.68
CA ASN A 66 7.22 -8.81 -6.96
C ASN A 66 5.84 -8.13 -6.82
N PRO A 67 5.09 -7.94 -7.92
CA PRO A 67 3.81 -7.21 -7.87
C PRO A 67 2.78 -7.82 -6.92
N HIS A 68 2.83 -9.14 -6.69
CA HIS A 68 1.97 -9.85 -5.72
C HIS A 68 2.20 -9.43 -4.25
N LEU A 69 3.25 -8.64 -3.97
CA LEU A 69 3.52 -8.06 -2.65
C LEU A 69 3.00 -6.62 -2.52
N GLN A 70 2.43 -6.04 -3.57
CA GLN A 70 1.90 -4.68 -3.57
C GLN A 70 0.49 -4.66 -2.99
N PHE A 71 0.24 -3.76 -2.03
CA PHE A 71 -1.10 -3.54 -1.48
C PHE A 71 -1.94 -2.64 -2.38
N VAL A 72 -1.30 -1.69 -3.07
CA VAL A 72 -1.91 -0.80 -4.06
C VAL A 72 -1.33 -1.10 -5.44
N CYS A 73 -2.19 -1.62 -6.30
CA CYS A 73 -1.87 -2.07 -7.65
C CYS A 73 -2.15 -0.97 -8.67
N GLU A 74 -1.27 -0.86 -9.66
CA GLU A 74 -1.45 0.03 -10.81
C GLU A 74 -2.29 -0.66 -11.87
N VAL A 75 -3.40 -0.04 -12.28
CA VAL A 75 -4.21 -0.48 -13.40
C VAL A 75 -3.49 -0.09 -14.69
N LYS A 76 -2.81 -1.06 -15.31
CA LYS A 76 -2.08 -0.85 -16.58
C LYS A 76 -2.94 -1.07 -17.83
N ASP A 77 -4.23 -1.37 -17.64
CA ASP A 77 -5.05 -1.89 -18.72
C ASP A 77 -5.65 -0.78 -19.60
N GLN A 78 -4.84 -0.28 -20.53
CA GLN A 78 -5.29 0.60 -21.61
C GLN A 78 -6.39 -0.06 -22.45
N LYS A 79 -6.45 -1.40 -22.49
CA LYS A 79 -7.41 -2.15 -23.29
C LYS A 79 -8.80 -2.10 -22.68
N GLN A 80 -8.92 -2.27 -21.36
CA GLN A 80 -10.18 -2.11 -20.65
C GLN A 80 -10.72 -0.68 -20.75
N PHE A 81 -9.82 0.32 -20.77
CA PHE A 81 -10.18 1.71 -20.98
C PHE A 81 -10.71 1.96 -22.40
N ALA A 82 -10.03 1.41 -23.43
CA ALA A 82 -10.48 1.48 -24.82
C ALA A 82 -11.82 0.76 -25.02
N ASP A 83 -12.07 -0.35 -24.32
CA ASP A 83 -13.35 -1.07 -24.36
C ASP A 83 -14.49 -0.28 -23.71
N LEU A 84 -14.22 0.51 -22.65
CA LEU A 84 -15.22 1.32 -21.93
C LEU A 84 -15.51 2.68 -22.59
N PHE A 85 -14.47 3.35 -23.12
CA PHE A 85 -14.55 4.75 -23.59
C PHE A 85 -14.27 4.92 -25.09
N GLY A 86 -13.95 3.83 -25.80
CA GLY A 86 -13.63 3.84 -27.22
C GLY A 86 -12.21 4.34 -27.53
N ASN A 87 -11.76 4.12 -28.77
CA ASN A 87 -10.39 4.40 -29.21
C ASN A 87 -10.04 5.91 -29.27
N SER A 88 -10.99 6.82 -29.02
CA SER A 88 -10.76 8.26 -28.90
C SER A 88 -10.43 8.71 -27.47
N GLY A 89 -10.82 7.92 -26.45
CA GLY A 89 -10.54 8.24 -25.04
C GLY A 89 -9.14 7.79 -24.58
N THR A 90 -8.38 7.12 -25.45
CA THR A 90 -7.02 6.66 -25.15
C THR A 90 -5.97 7.78 -25.24
N GLU A 91 -6.24 8.83 -26.02
CA GLU A 91 -5.41 10.04 -26.06
C GLU A 91 -5.56 10.84 -24.75
N ASP A 92 -6.78 10.95 -24.21
CA ASP A 92 -7.05 11.55 -22.90
C ASP A 92 -6.42 10.72 -21.75
N LEU A 93 -6.27 9.41 -21.93
CA LEU A 93 -5.67 8.53 -20.91
C LEU A 93 -4.22 8.88 -20.57
N HIS A 94 -3.50 9.48 -21.51
CA HIS A 94 -2.16 10.01 -21.26
C HIS A 94 -2.17 11.18 -20.26
N ASP A 95 -3.27 11.95 -20.21
CA ASP A 95 -3.46 13.07 -19.28
C ASP A 95 -4.09 12.65 -17.94
N ILE A 96 -4.84 11.54 -17.91
CA ILE A 96 -5.51 11.03 -16.69
C ILE A 96 -4.51 10.38 -15.71
N GLY A 97 -3.31 10.02 -16.19
CA GLY A 97 -2.26 9.42 -15.36
C GLY A 97 -2.56 7.96 -14.97
N ALA A 98 -1.72 7.40 -14.11
CA ALA A 98 -1.87 6.02 -13.64
C ALA A 98 -3.08 5.87 -12.72
N SER A 99 -3.98 4.93 -13.03
CA SER A 99 -5.06 4.52 -12.14
C SER A 99 -4.56 3.50 -11.12
N PHE A 100 -5.04 3.58 -9.89
CA PHE A 100 -4.67 2.67 -8.80
C PHE A 100 -5.90 2.04 -8.14
N HIS A 101 -5.72 0.85 -7.61
CA HIS A 101 -6.73 0.22 -6.76
C HIS A 101 -6.06 -0.56 -5.62
N LEU A 102 -6.78 -0.68 -4.50
CA LEU A 102 -6.35 -1.54 -3.40
C LEU A 102 -6.55 -3.01 -3.80
N ALA A 103 -5.64 -3.88 -3.33
CA ALA A 103 -5.81 -5.32 -3.41
C ALA A 103 -7.12 -5.75 -2.71
N SER A 104 -7.82 -6.72 -3.29
CA SER A 104 -9.04 -7.29 -2.72
C SER A 104 -8.73 -7.95 -1.37
N GLU A 105 -9.71 -8.00 -0.47
CA GLU A 105 -9.52 -8.64 0.85
C GLU A 105 -9.15 -10.13 0.77
N SER A 106 -9.51 -10.77 -0.35
CA SER A 106 -9.21 -12.16 -0.67
C SER A 106 -7.82 -12.40 -1.25
N ASP A 107 -7.07 -11.33 -1.55
CA ASP A 107 -5.77 -11.44 -2.21
C ASP A 107 -4.68 -11.86 -1.20
N ASP A 108 -3.79 -12.75 -1.64
CA ASP A 108 -2.73 -13.34 -0.80
C ASP A 108 -1.76 -12.30 -0.21
N VAL A 109 -1.71 -11.09 -0.76
CA VAL A 109 -0.83 -10.01 -0.26
C VAL A 109 -1.07 -9.70 1.22
N TRP A 110 -2.32 -9.80 1.68
CA TRP A 110 -2.67 -9.52 3.07
C TRP A 110 -2.13 -10.59 4.02
N ASP A 111 -2.07 -11.83 3.55
CA ASP A 111 -1.61 -12.98 4.33
C ASP A 111 -0.12 -13.26 4.17
N ASN A 112 0.57 -12.57 3.26
CA ASN A 112 1.99 -12.74 3.00
C ASN A 112 2.85 -11.86 3.94
N PRO A 113 3.60 -12.43 4.91
CA PRO A 113 4.42 -11.65 5.83
C PRO A 113 5.48 -10.80 5.14
N LEU A 114 5.97 -11.24 3.97
CA LEU A 114 6.98 -10.50 3.19
C LEU A 114 6.43 -9.17 2.66
N ALA A 115 5.13 -9.09 2.35
CA ALA A 115 4.50 -7.85 1.88
C ALA A 115 4.57 -6.75 2.96
N TRP A 116 4.34 -7.15 4.22
CA TRP A 116 4.41 -6.28 5.39
C TRP A 116 5.84 -5.91 5.79
N GLN A 117 6.75 -6.88 5.80
CA GLN A 117 8.17 -6.63 6.11
C GLN A 117 8.81 -5.64 5.13
N GLN A 118 8.45 -5.74 3.84
CA GLN A 118 9.00 -4.85 2.81
C GLN A 118 8.49 -3.40 2.89
N ILE A 119 7.52 -3.09 3.76
CA ILE A 119 7.14 -1.69 4.05
C ILE A 119 8.33 -0.92 4.64
N TYR A 120 9.07 -1.53 5.58
CA TYR A 120 10.20 -0.88 6.26
C TYR A 120 11.57 -1.46 5.90
N ALA A 121 11.62 -2.67 5.32
CA ALA A 121 12.84 -3.33 4.86
C ALA A 121 12.72 -3.74 3.39
N PRO A 122 12.71 -2.79 2.44
CA PRO A 122 12.61 -3.11 1.01
C PRO A 122 13.85 -3.88 0.54
N LYS A 123 13.68 -4.85 -0.37
CA LYS A 123 14.79 -5.68 -0.91
C LYS A 123 15.93 -4.85 -1.55
N ASN A 124 15.63 -3.64 -2.02
CA ASN A 124 16.60 -2.72 -2.61
C ASN A 124 17.30 -1.81 -1.57
N SER A 125 17.00 -1.98 -0.27
CA SER A 125 17.81 -1.36 0.77
C SER A 125 19.18 -2.03 0.80
N LYS A 126 20.20 -1.37 0.24
CA LYS A 126 21.58 -1.69 0.62
C LYS A 126 21.62 -1.62 2.16
N PRO A 127 22.23 -2.59 2.86
CA PRO A 127 22.40 -2.48 4.30
C PRO A 127 23.25 -1.23 4.54
N GLY A 128 22.59 -0.16 4.99
CA GLY A 128 23.29 1.00 5.50
C GLY A 128 24.12 0.51 6.68
N SER A 129 25.43 0.61 6.55
CA SER A 129 26.40 0.45 7.63
C SER A 129 25.86 1.22 8.83
N ARG A 130 25.39 0.50 9.86
CA ARG A 130 25.22 1.08 11.18
C ARG A 130 26.63 1.22 11.74
N GLU A 131 27.22 2.39 11.56
CA GLU A 131 28.33 2.87 12.40
C GLU A 131 27.82 3.22 13.80
#